data_AF-A0A6B8TMK9-F1
#
_entry.id   AF-A0A6B8TMK9-F1
#
_cell.length_a   1.000
_cell.length_b   1.000
_cell.length_c   1.000
_cell.angle_alpha   90.00
_cell.angle_beta   90.00
_cell.angle_gamma   90.00
#
_symmetry.space_group_name_H-M   'P 1'
#
loop_
_entity.id
_entity.type
_entity.pdbx_description
1 polymer ?
#
loop_
_entity_poly.entity_id
_entity_poly.type
_entity_poly.pdbx_seq_one_letter_code
_entity_poly.pdbx_strand_id
1 'polypeptide(L)'
;MIIALIAAVLAGGGAYLVLQRGMVRIIIGMTFISHAANLIILSAGVGAWRQEPLMARAEAETAADALPQAFVLTAIVITMAVTAFMLAMSALGRDDDTRIHEDREANAQLSTAGRKARRLRPADAGSGAGSIRHGEYPPESPQDGDR
;
A
#
# COMPACT_ATOMS: atom_id res chain seq x y z
N MET A 1 -10.04 15.93 -33.20
CA MET A 1 -8.81 15.14 -33.51
C MET A 1 -7.87 15.05 -32.31
N ILE A 2 -7.42 16.16 -31.71
CA ILE A 2 -6.52 16.13 -30.54
C ILE A 2 -7.09 15.35 -29.33
N ILE A 3 -8.35 15.58 -28.95
CA ILE A 3 -8.96 14.89 -27.79
C ILE A 3 -9.00 13.38 -28.00
N ALA A 4 -9.28 12.92 -29.23
CA ALA A 4 -9.28 11.50 -29.57
C ALA A 4 -7.89 10.87 -29.45
N LEU A 5 -6.83 11.58 -29.89
CA LEU A 5 -5.45 11.10 -29.74
C LEU A 5 -5.04 11.03 -28.27
N ILE A 6 -5.36 12.04 -27.47
CA ILE A 6 -5.10 12.07 -26.03
C ILE A 6 -5.83 10.89 -25.36
N ALA A 7 -7.13 10.71 -25.61
CA ALA A 7 -7.90 9.61 -25.06
C ALA A 7 -7.33 8.24 -25.45
N ALA A 8 -6.86 8.06 -26.69
CA ALA A 8 -6.22 6.82 -27.12
C ALA A 8 -4.90 6.54 -26.38
N VAL A 9 -4.07 7.56 -26.16
CA VAL A 9 -2.82 7.43 -25.38
C VAL A 9 -3.11 7.12 -23.91
N LEU A 10 -4.09 7.78 -23.29
CA LEU A 10 -4.49 7.48 -21.91
C LEU A 10 -5.09 6.07 -21.78
N ALA A 11 -5.94 5.64 -22.72
CA ALA A 11 -6.52 4.31 -22.71
C ALA A 11 -5.44 3.22 -22.93
N GLY A 12 -4.54 3.43 -23.90
CA GLY A 12 -3.43 2.50 -24.17
C GLY A 12 -2.43 2.44 -23.01
N GLY A 13 -2.01 3.59 -22.49
CA GLY A 13 -1.12 3.68 -21.33
C GLY A 13 -1.74 3.10 -20.06
N GLY A 14 -3.03 3.37 -19.83
CA GLY A 14 -3.78 2.79 -18.72
C GLY A 14 -3.92 1.28 -18.83
N ALA A 15 -4.28 0.74 -20.00
CA ALA A 15 -4.33 -0.70 -20.24
C ALA A 15 -2.96 -1.35 -20.04
N TYR A 16 -1.89 -0.73 -20.53
CA TYR A 16 -0.52 -1.20 -20.32
C TYR A 16 -0.16 -1.28 -18.82
N LEU A 17 -0.50 -0.26 -18.04
CA LEU A 17 -0.26 -0.21 -16.59
C LEU A 17 -1.04 -1.28 -15.83
N VAL A 18 -2.28 -1.58 -16.24
CA VAL A 18 -3.10 -2.65 -15.64
C VAL A 18 -2.50 -4.04 -15.91
N LEU A 19 -1.84 -4.23 -17.06
CA LEU A 19 -1.14 -5.48 -17.39
C LEU A 19 0.19 -5.66 -16.63
N GLN A 20 0.71 -4.61 -15.99
CA GLN A 20 1.92 -4.73 -15.19
C GLN A 20 1.63 -5.28 -13.79
N ARG A 21 2.65 -5.94 -13.22
CA ARG A 21 2.61 -6.39 -11.83
C ARG A 21 2.74 -5.22 -10.86
N GLY A 22 1.92 -5.23 -9.82
CA GLY A 22 1.98 -4.29 -8.70
C GLY A 22 0.70 -3.50 -8.51
N MET A 23 0.19 -3.50 -7.28
CA MET A 23 -1.10 -2.90 -6.93
C MET A 23 -1.15 -1.40 -7.28
N VAL A 24 -0.08 -0.65 -6.98
CA VAL A 24 -0.01 0.79 -7.27
C VAL A 24 -0.04 1.08 -8.78
N ARG A 25 0.61 0.23 -9.60
CA ARG A 25 0.61 0.40 -11.06
C ARG A 25 -0.77 0.16 -11.65
N ILE A 26 -1.49 -0.84 -11.16
CA ILE A 26 -2.88 -1.10 -11.53
C ILE A 26 -3.77 0.09 -11.15
N ILE A 27 -3.59 0.68 -9.97
CA ILE A 27 -4.36 1.86 -9.52
C ILE A 27 -4.13 3.06 -10.46
N ILE A 28 -2.87 3.34 -10.81
CA ILE A 28 -2.53 4.41 -11.75
C ILE A 28 -3.12 4.10 -13.14
N GLY A 29 -3.05 2.84 -13.58
CA GLY A 29 -3.63 2.39 -14.85
C GLY A 29 -5.15 2.58 -14.92
N MET A 30 -5.87 2.16 -13.87
CA MET A 30 -7.31 2.39 -13.74
C MET A 30 -7.65 3.88 -13.74
N THR A 31 -6.85 4.70 -13.07
CA THR A 31 -7.01 6.16 -13.07
C THR A 31 -6.90 6.73 -14.48
N PHE A 32 -5.91 6.29 -15.27
CA PHE A 32 -5.74 6.75 -16.66
C PHE A 32 -6.91 6.34 -17.57
N ILE A 33 -7.42 5.11 -17.41
CA ILE A 33 -8.60 4.64 -18.15
C ILE A 33 -9.84 5.50 -17.81
N SER A 34 -10.07 5.81 -16.52
CA SER A 34 -11.17 6.68 -16.11
C SER A 34 -11.06 8.08 -16.71
N HIS A 35 -9.85 8.66 -16.76
CA HIS A 35 -9.64 9.96 -17.41
C HIS A 35 -9.91 9.89 -18.92
N ALA A 36 -9.49 8.82 -19.60
CA ALA A 36 -9.82 8.61 -21.00
C ALA A 36 -11.35 8.53 -21.23
N ALA A 37 -12.06 7.77 -20.40
CA ALA A 37 -13.51 7.66 -20.47
C ALA A 37 -14.21 9.00 -20.29
N ASN A 38 -13.79 9.79 -19.29
CA ASN A 38 -14.34 11.14 -19.05
C ASN A 38 -14.13 12.07 -20.26
N LEU A 39 -12.95 12.02 -20.89
CA LEU A 39 -12.66 12.81 -22.09
C LEU A 39 -13.51 12.37 -23.29
N ILE A 40 -13.73 11.07 -23.47
CA ILE A 40 -14.58 10.53 -24.55
C ILE A 40 -16.03 10.98 -24.37
N ILE A 41 -16.58 10.88 -23.15
CA ILE A 41 -17.95 11.31 -22.84
C ILE A 41 -18.09 12.81 -23.06
N LEU A 42 -17.14 13.61 -22.57
CA LEU A 42 -17.18 15.06 -22.73
C LEU A 42 -17.07 15.48 -24.21
N SER A 43 -16.22 14.77 -24.98
CA SER A 43 -16.08 15.00 -26.42
C SER A 43 -17.36 14.69 -27.22
N ALA A 44 -18.28 13.88 -26.68
CA ALA A 44 -19.57 13.60 -27.33
C ALA A 44 -20.59 14.75 -27.13
N GLY A 45 -20.49 15.49 -26.02
CA GLY A 45 -21.45 16.56 -25.66
C GLY A 45 -20.99 17.99 -25.93
N VAL A 46 -19.67 18.21 -26.01
CA VAL A 46 -19.08 19.56 -26.15
C VAL A 46 -18.52 19.73 -27.55
N GLY A 47 -19.35 20.24 -28.46
CA GLY A 47 -18.88 20.81 -29.72
C GLY A 47 -18.06 22.08 -29.45
N ALA A 48 -17.05 22.35 -30.28
CA ALA A 48 -15.94 23.29 -30.03
C ALA A 48 -16.29 24.78 -29.75
N TRP A 49 -17.57 25.16 -29.70
CA TRP A 49 -18.00 26.56 -29.62
C TRP A 49 -19.33 26.74 -28.86
N ARG A 50 -19.56 25.93 -27.82
CA ARG A 50 -20.78 26.04 -27.01
C ARG A 50 -20.55 26.80 -25.70
N GLN A 51 -21.44 27.76 -25.42
CA GLN A 51 -21.48 28.55 -24.20
C GLN A 51 -21.82 27.68 -22.99
N GLU A 52 -21.41 28.12 -21.81
CA GLU A 52 -21.74 27.49 -20.53
C GLU A 52 -23.26 27.25 -20.44
N PRO A 53 -23.73 26.04 -20.05
CA PRO A 53 -25.15 25.71 -19.98
C PRO A 53 -25.84 26.34 -18.74
N LEU A 54 -25.62 27.64 -18.56
CA LEU A 54 -26.33 28.46 -17.59
C LEU A 54 -27.46 29.18 -18.34
N MET A 55 -28.70 28.90 -17.93
CA MET A 55 -29.91 29.53 -18.50
C MET A 55 -29.91 31.06 -18.47
N ALA A 56 -29.01 31.68 -17.69
CA ALA A 56 -28.84 33.13 -17.60
C ALA A 56 -27.89 33.75 -18.64
N ARG A 57 -27.11 32.95 -19.40
CA ARG A 57 -26.02 33.47 -20.28
C ARG A 57 -25.93 32.86 -21.68
N ALA A 58 -26.66 31.79 -22.00
CA ALA A 58 -26.55 31.12 -23.30
C ALA A 58 -27.93 30.91 -23.96
N GLU A 59 -28.02 31.20 -25.25
CA GLU A 59 -29.16 30.78 -26.07
C GLU A 59 -29.14 29.24 -26.22
N ALA A 60 -30.31 28.60 -26.22
CA ALA A 60 -30.42 27.13 -26.20
C ALA A 60 -29.69 26.43 -27.36
N GLU A 61 -29.52 27.10 -28.51
CA GLU A 61 -28.78 26.57 -29.66
C GLU A 61 -27.25 26.53 -29.43
N THR A 62 -26.71 27.50 -28.69
CA THR A 62 -25.27 27.64 -28.42
C THR A 62 -24.86 27.08 -27.07
N ALA A 63 -25.76 26.64 -26.20
CA ALA A 63 -25.43 26.06 -24.90
C ALA A 63 -24.82 24.64 -25.02
N ALA A 64 -23.84 24.30 -24.18
CA ALA A 64 -23.27 22.95 -24.10
C ALA A 64 -24.32 21.92 -23.64
N ASP A 65 -24.18 20.65 -24.04
CA ASP A 65 -25.09 19.62 -23.54
C ASP A 65 -24.79 19.31 -22.06
N ALA A 66 -25.79 19.53 -21.20
CA ALA A 66 -25.70 19.30 -19.76
C ALA A 66 -25.69 17.81 -19.39
N LEU A 67 -26.20 16.93 -20.26
CA LEU A 67 -26.31 15.50 -19.96
C LEU A 67 -24.93 14.82 -19.90
N PRO A 68 -24.03 14.97 -20.89
CA PRO A 68 -22.66 14.45 -20.79
C PRO A 68 -21.86 15.04 -19.62
N GLN A 69 -22.14 16.29 -19.22
CA GLN A 69 -21.50 16.92 -18.06
C GLN A 69 -21.91 16.25 -16.75
N ALA A 70 -23.21 15.98 -16.56
CA ALA A 70 -23.71 15.28 -15.39
C ALA A 70 -23.14 13.84 -15.29
N PHE A 71 -23.00 13.16 -16.44
CA PHE A 71 -22.39 11.83 -16.49
C PHE A 71 -20.92 11.86 -16.10
N VAL A 72 -20.14 12.84 -16.56
CA VAL A 72 -18.74 12.98 -16.16
C VAL A 72 -18.60 13.24 -14.65
N LEU A 73 -19.44 14.09 -14.06
CA LEU A 73 -19.42 14.33 -12.62
C LEU A 73 -19.65 13.03 -11.83
N THR A 74 -20.62 12.22 -12.27
CA THR A 74 -20.93 10.92 -11.66
C THR A 74 -19.76 9.95 -11.79
N ALA A 75 -19.15 9.88 -12.98
CA ALA A 75 -18.00 9.04 -13.25
C ALA A 75 -16.77 9.41 -12.41
N ILE A 76 -16.53 10.72 -12.18
CA ILE A 76 -15.44 11.21 -11.33
C ILE A 76 -15.65 10.75 -9.88
N VAL A 77 -16.85 10.89 -9.33
CA VAL A 77 -17.12 10.50 -7.94
C VAL A 77 -16.95 8.99 -7.75
N ILE A 78 -17.47 8.17 -8.68
CA ILE A 78 -17.29 6.71 -8.65
C ILE A 78 -15.79 6.36 -8.73
N THR A 79 -15.06 6.99 -9.65
CA THR A 79 -13.62 6.75 -9.81
C THR A 79 -12.86 7.11 -8.54
N MET A 80 -13.17 8.24 -7.90
CA MET A 80 -12.55 8.64 -6.65
C MET A 80 -12.81 7.64 -5.52
N ALA A 81 -14.05 7.15 -5.40
CA ALA A 81 -14.42 6.15 -4.40
C ALA A 81 -13.70 4.82 -4.62
N VAL A 82 -13.70 4.31 -5.86
CA VAL A 82 -13.01 3.06 -6.23
C VAL A 82 -11.50 3.19 -6.06
N THR A 83 -10.92 4.34 -6.42
CA THR A 83 -9.47 4.59 -6.28
C THR A 83 -9.07 4.64 -4.80
N ALA A 84 -9.83 5.34 -3.95
CA ALA A 84 -9.60 5.35 -2.52
C ALA A 84 -9.71 3.95 -1.91
N PHE A 85 -10.71 3.17 -2.34
CA PHE A 85 -10.87 1.78 -1.93
C PHE A 85 -9.69 0.89 -2.37
N MET A 86 -9.26 0.99 -3.62
CA MET A 86 -8.10 0.24 -4.11
C MET A 86 -6.81 0.64 -3.40
N LEU A 87 -6.61 1.93 -3.12
CA LEU A 87 -5.47 2.40 -2.33
C LEU A 87 -5.49 1.85 -0.90
N ALA A 88 -6.66 1.83 -0.26
CA ALA A 88 -6.82 1.24 1.07
C ALA A 88 -6.48 -0.25 1.07
N MET A 89 -6.96 -1.01 0.06
CA MET A 89 -6.59 -2.42 -0.08
C MET A 89 -5.11 -2.62 -0.39
N SER A 90 -4.52 -1.78 -1.24
CA SER A 90 -3.09 -1.81 -1.54
C SER A 90 -2.23 -1.52 -0.32
N ALA A 91 -2.68 -0.65 0.59
CA ALA A 91 -1.98 -0.35 1.83
C ALA A 91 -2.12 -1.48 2.87
N LEU A 92 -3.24 -2.22 2.85
CA LEU A 92 -3.50 -3.30 3.79
C LEU A 92 -2.90 -4.66 3.33
N GLY A 93 -2.78 -4.85 2.02
CA GLY A 93 -2.17 -6.03 1.41
C GLY A 93 -0.69 -6.13 1.75
N ARG A 94 -0.32 -7.17 2.52
CA ARG A 94 1.07 -7.42 2.93
C ARG A 94 1.93 -8.06 1.84
N ASP A 95 1.30 -8.68 0.85
CA ASP A 95 1.96 -9.35 -0.26
C ASP A 95 1.69 -8.57 -1.55
N ASP A 96 2.63 -7.71 -1.93
CA ASP A 96 2.63 -7.08 -3.25
C ASP A 96 3.43 -7.95 -4.23
N ASP A 97 2.87 -8.20 -5.41
CA ASP A 97 3.43 -9.10 -6.44
C ASP A 97 4.68 -8.52 -7.16
N THR A 98 5.18 -7.38 -6.68
CA THR A 98 6.41 -6.72 -7.15
C THR A 98 7.68 -7.27 -6.51
N ARG A 99 7.56 -8.04 -5.42
CA ARG A 99 8.72 -8.63 -4.74
C ARG A 99 9.37 -9.71 -5.62
N ILE A 100 10.58 -9.45 -6.10
CA ILE A 100 11.33 -10.37 -6.97
C ILE A 100 11.75 -11.60 -6.14
N HIS A 101 11.75 -12.78 -6.76
CA HIS A 101 12.05 -14.07 -6.11
C HIS A 101 13.35 -14.07 -5.28
N GLU A 102 14.37 -13.31 -5.70
CA GLU A 102 15.66 -13.18 -4.99
C GLU A 102 15.52 -12.59 -3.59
N ASP A 103 14.64 -11.58 -3.41
CA ASP A 103 14.42 -10.95 -2.12
C ASP A 103 13.72 -11.88 -1.13
N ARG A 104 12.89 -12.82 -1.59
CA ARG A 104 12.23 -13.81 -0.73
C ARG A 104 13.24 -14.80 -0.16
N GLU A 105 14.17 -15.29 -0.98
CA GLU A 105 15.22 -16.21 -0.53
C GLU A 105 16.20 -15.53 0.43
N ALA A 106 16.65 -14.31 0.11
CA ALA A 106 17.51 -13.53 0.99
C ALA A 106 16.84 -13.24 2.35
N ASN A 107 15.56 -12.85 2.35
CA ASN A 107 14.81 -12.63 3.60
C ASN A 107 14.58 -13.94 4.39
N ALA A 108 14.35 -15.07 3.71
CA ALA A 108 14.23 -16.38 4.37
C ALA A 108 15.54 -16.81 5.04
N GLN A 109 16.68 -16.55 4.39
CA GLN A 109 18.01 -16.80 4.95
C GLN A 109 18.29 -15.90 6.17
N LEU A 110 17.98 -14.60 6.10
CA LEU A 110 18.11 -13.66 7.21
C LEU A 110 17.25 -14.05 8.42
N SER A 111 16.01 -14.47 8.20
CA SER A 111 15.12 -15.00 9.26
C SER A 111 15.72 -16.24 9.94
N THR A 112 16.39 -17.10 9.18
CA THR A 112 17.04 -18.30 9.70
C THR A 112 18.33 -17.99 10.45
N ALA A 113 19.14 -17.05 9.94
CA ALA A 113 20.33 -16.55 10.62
C ALA A 113 19.98 -15.88 11.96
N GLY A 114 18.90 -15.08 12.01
CA GLY A 114 18.41 -14.46 13.24
C GLY A 114 17.96 -15.47 14.30
N ARG A 115 17.29 -16.57 13.90
CA ARG A 115 16.94 -17.68 14.81
C ARG A 115 18.17 -18.41 15.34
N LYS A 116 19.19 -18.62 14.50
CA LYS A 116 20.46 -19.26 14.89
C LYS A 116 21.24 -18.38 15.87
N ALA A 117 21.32 -17.08 15.63
CA ALA A 117 21.97 -16.12 16.52
C ALA A 117 21.24 -16.00 17.88
N ARG A 118 19.89 -16.03 17.89
CA ARG A 118 19.10 -16.03 19.13
C ARG A 118 19.32 -17.29 19.98
N ARG A 119 19.55 -18.45 19.36
CA ARG A 119 19.90 -19.69 20.09
C ARG A 119 21.30 -19.68 20.70
N LEU A 120 22.20 -18.82 20.22
CA LEU A 120 23.58 -18.71 20.71
C LEU A 120 23.77 -17.55 21.67
N ARG A 121 22.71 -16.80 22.01
CA ARG A 121 22.79 -15.70 22.96
C ARG A 121 22.76 -16.28 24.38
N PRO A 122 23.80 -16.08 25.21
CA PRO A 122 23.91 -16.67 26.55
C PRO A 122 23.07 -15.89 27.57
N ALA A 123 21.75 -15.79 27.34
CA ALA A 123 20.81 -15.23 28.32
C ALA A 123 20.40 -16.27 29.39
N ASP A 124 20.81 -17.53 29.18
CA ASP A 124 20.47 -18.68 30.01
C ASP A 124 21.67 -19.09 30.90
N ALA A 125 22.83 -18.42 30.75
CA ALA A 125 24.06 -18.68 31.51
C ALA A 125 24.10 -17.96 32.87
N GLY A 126 22.95 -17.63 33.46
CA GLY A 126 22.85 -16.76 34.63
C GLY A 126 21.76 -17.11 35.65
N SER A 127 21.22 -18.33 35.64
CA SER A 127 20.26 -18.78 36.67
C SER A 127 20.64 -20.16 37.21
N GLY A 128 21.88 -20.28 37.70
CA GLY A 128 22.42 -21.53 38.23
C GLY A 128 23.65 -21.35 39.13
N ALA A 129 23.68 -20.33 39.99
CA ALA A 129 24.67 -20.25 41.06
C ALA A 129 24.21 -19.28 42.16
N GLY A 130 23.98 -19.79 43.37
CA GLY A 130 23.77 -18.91 44.52
C GLY A 130 22.88 -19.41 45.66
N SER A 131 22.76 -20.72 45.93
CA SER A 131 22.29 -21.17 47.25
C SER A 131 23.46 -21.06 48.23
N ILE A 132 23.60 -19.90 48.87
CA ILE A 132 24.51 -19.71 50.00
C ILE A 132 24.05 -20.66 51.11
N ARG A 133 24.84 -21.72 51.35
CA ARG A 133 24.67 -22.59 52.53
C ARG A 133 25.01 -21.76 53.76
N HIS A 134 24.04 -21.67 54.67
CA HIS A 134 24.22 -21.20 56.03
C HIS A 134 25.37 -21.97 56.70
N GLY A 135 26.25 -21.22 57.37
CA GLY A 135 27.48 -21.71 57.97
C GLY A 135 27.27 -22.83 58.97
N GLU A 136 27.88 -23.97 58.67
CA GLU A 136 28.21 -25.02 59.62
C GLU A 136 29.44 -24.54 60.41
N TYR A 137 29.29 -24.31 61.72
CA TYR A 137 30.43 -24.03 62.59
C TYR A 137 31.25 -25.32 62.79
N PRO A 138 32.59 -25.28 62.69
CA PRO A 138 33.43 -26.43 63.01
C PRO A 138 33.45 -26.72 64.52
N PRO A 139 33.62 -27.98 64.94
CA PRO A 139 33.69 -28.35 66.35
C PRO A 139 35.04 -27.98 66.97
N GLU A 140 35.03 -27.14 68.00
CA GLU A 140 36.19 -26.94 68.87
C GLU A 140 36.26 -28.05 69.93
N SER A 141 37.37 -28.80 69.91
CA SER A 141 37.92 -29.57 71.04
C SER A 141 39.37 -29.91 70.69
N PRO A 142 40.27 -30.31 71.61
CA PRO A 142 40.20 -30.37 73.09
C PRO A 142 41.46 -29.79 73.82
N GLN A 143 41.35 -29.43 75.10
CA GLN A 143 42.41 -29.50 76.16
C GLN A 143 41.82 -28.90 77.46
N ASP A 144 41.44 -29.70 78.46
CA ASP A 144 42.26 -30.33 79.52
C ASP A 144 42.73 -29.36 80.63
N GLY A 145 42.32 -29.68 81.86
CA GLY A 145 42.95 -29.34 83.13
C GLY A 145 42.81 -27.91 83.69
N ASP A 146 41.93 -27.69 84.68
CA ASP A 146 42.35 -27.39 86.07
C ASP A 146 41.15 -27.19 87.04
N ARG A 147 41.23 -27.86 88.20
CA ARG A 147 40.49 -27.70 89.49
C ARG A 147 39.15 -28.41 89.69
#